data_AF-A0A1Q6E524-F1
#
_entry.id   AF-A0A1Q6E524-F1
#
_cell.length_a   1.000
_cell.length_b   1.000
_cell.length_c   1.000
_cell.angle_alpha   90.00
_cell.angle_beta   90.00
_cell.angle_gamma   90.00
#
_symmetry.space_group_name_H-M   'P 1'
#
loop_
_entity.id
_entity.type
_entity.pdbx_description
1 polymer ?
#
loop_
_entity_poly.entity_id
_entity_poly.type
_entity_poly.pdbx_seq_one_letter_code
_entity_poly.pdbx_strand_id
1 'polypeptide(L)'
;MFCILEPETFPVFGNAVWYSFQAITTIGFGDIVAHTTICRVITILMGLSSLVVVALITGTVVNYYNEMMRLRKNESIMFFDEHMRKLTELSPDELSELERKYHDFTKGHRR
;
A
#
# COMPACT_ATOMS: atom_id res chain seq x y z
N MET A 1 9.55 -25.90 21.16
CA MET A 1 11.01 -25.67 21.09
C MET A 1 11.50 -24.95 22.34
N PHE A 2 11.03 -23.73 22.64
CA PHE A 2 11.41 -22.98 23.85
C PHE A 2 11.17 -23.73 25.16
N CYS A 3 10.01 -24.37 25.34
CA CYS A 3 9.72 -25.18 26.54
C CYS A 3 10.68 -26.35 26.78
N ILE A 4 11.34 -26.86 25.74
CA ILE A 4 12.31 -27.97 25.86
C ILE A 4 13.71 -27.42 26.14
N LEU A 5 14.07 -26.30 25.51
CA LEU A 5 15.40 -25.70 25.61
C LEU A 5 15.59 -24.89 26.89
N GLU A 6 14.52 -24.32 27.44
CA GLU A 6 14.56 -23.46 28.62
C GLU A 6 13.27 -23.60 29.45
N PRO A 7 13.04 -24.78 30.06
CA PRO A 7 11.80 -25.11 30.76
C PRO A 7 11.52 -24.23 31.98
N GLU A 8 12.56 -23.72 32.66
CA GLU A 8 12.42 -22.80 33.81
C GLU A 8 11.75 -21.48 33.40
N THR A 9 12.12 -20.95 32.23
CA THR A 9 11.54 -19.72 31.67
C THR A 9 10.20 -19.97 30.98
N PHE A 10 10.06 -21.12 30.33
CA PHE A 10 8.88 -21.50 29.55
C PHE A 10 8.23 -22.79 30.11
N PRO A 11 7.67 -22.76 31.33
CA PRO A 11 7.19 -23.96 32.03
C PRO A 11 5.97 -24.59 31.36
N VAL A 12 5.17 -23.78 30.65
CA VAL A 12 4.01 -24.23 29.89
C VAL A 12 4.06 -23.70 28.47
N PHE A 13 3.43 -24.43 27.54
CA PHE A 13 3.38 -24.06 26.13
C PHE A 13 2.83 -22.64 25.90
N GLY A 14 1.84 -22.23 26.70
CA GLY A 14 1.24 -20.89 26.64
C GLY A 14 2.27 -19.77 26.77
N ASN A 15 3.26 -19.91 27.66
CA ASN A 15 4.31 -18.89 27.85
C ASN A 15 5.23 -18.79 26.63
N ALA A 16 5.53 -19.91 25.98
CA ALA A 16 6.31 -19.90 24.75
C ALA A 16 5.55 -19.26 23.58
N VAL A 17 4.22 -19.47 23.50
CA VAL A 17 3.37 -18.81 22.50
C VAL A 17 3.28 -17.31 22.77
N TRP A 18 3.06 -16.91 24.03
CA TRP A 18 3.03 -15.50 24.43
C TRP A 18 4.34 -14.79 24.10
N TYR A 19 5.47 -15.40 24.46
CA TYR A 19 6.80 -14.92 24.12
C TYR A 19 7.02 -14.80 22.60
N SER A 20 6.56 -15.79 21.84
CA SER A 20 6.67 -15.77 20.38
C SER A 20 5.84 -14.64 19.77
N PHE A 21 4.63 -14.42 20.29
CA PHE A 21 3.75 -13.34 19.86
C PHE A 21 4.40 -11.97 20.09
N GLN A 22 4.91 -11.67 21.29
CA GLN A 22 5.57 -10.39 21.57
C GLN A 22 6.83 -10.18 20.73
N ALA A 23 7.56 -11.25 20.39
CA ALA A 23 8.79 -11.16 19.60
C ALA A 23 8.48 -10.90 18.11
N ILE A 24 7.53 -11.65 17.54
CA ILE A 24 7.10 -11.52 16.14
C ILE A 24 6.50 -10.14 15.88
N THR A 25 5.64 -9.68 16.80
CA THR A 25 4.96 -8.38 16.71
C THR A 25 5.86 -7.22 17.12
N THR A 26 7.09 -7.48 17.58
CA THR A 26 8.04 -6.48 18.08
C THR A 26 7.55 -5.67 19.28
N ILE A 27 6.53 -6.15 20.01
CA ILE A 27 5.99 -5.48 21.22
C ILE A 27 7.01 -5.56 22.37
N GLY A 28 7.51 -6.76 22.66
CA GLY A 28 8.58 -6.98 23.64
C GLY A 28 8.30 -6.46 25.07
N PHE A 29 7.19 -6.87 25.70
CA PHE A 29 6.85 -6.46 27.07
C PHE A 29 7.95 -6.76 28.09
N GLY A 30 8.74 -7.81 27.87
CA GLY A 30 9.91 -8.15 28.70
C GLY A 30 9.55 -8.87 30.01
N ASP A 31 8.29 -9.26 30.18
CA ASP A 31 7.80 -10.13 31.26
C ASP A 31 8.35 -11.55 31.15
N ILE A 32 8.56 -12.04 29.93
CA ILE A 32 9.24 -13.31 29.65
C ILE A 32 10.37 -13.06 28.65
N VAL A 33 11.58 -13.53 28.96
CA VAL A 33 12.79 -13.29 28.15
C VAL A 33 13.64 -14.56 28.07
N ALA A 34 14.15 -14.88 26.88
CA ALA A 34 15.08 -15.98 26.68
C ALA A 34 16.47 -15.70 27.29
N HIS A 35 16.94 -16.57 28.17
CA HIS A 35 18.24 -16.45 28.83
C HIS A 35 19.34 -17.25 28.13
N THR A 36 19.02 -18.42 27.57
CA THR A 36 20.01 -19.27 26.91
C THR A 36 20.40 -18.75 25.52
N THR A 37 21.66 -18.97 25.13
CA THR A 37 22.18 -18.54 23.81
C THR A 37 21.36 -19.13 22.66
N ILE A 38 20.97 -20.40 22.76
CA ILE A 38 20.20 -21.09 21.72
C ILE A 38 18.82 -20.43 21.56
N CYS A 39 18.10 -20.18 22.66
CA CYS A 39 16.80 -19.51 22.61
C CYS A 39 16.92 -18.09 22.03
N ARG A 40 17.97 -17.34 22.38
CA ARG A 40 18.22 -16.00 21.81
C ARG A 40 18.44 -16.04 20.30
N VAL A 41 19.22 -17.00 19.80
CA VAL A 41 19.43 -17.17 18.34
C VAL A 41 18.10 -17.48 17.63
N ILE A 42 17.28 -18.36 18.21
CA ILE A 42 15.95 -18.67 17.65
C ILE A 42 15.06 -17.42 17.62
N THR A 43 15.06 -16.62 18.69
CA THR A 43 14.30 -15.36 18.75
C THR A 43 14.76 -14.39 17.66
N ILE A 44 16.07 -14.26 17.43
CA ILE A 44 16.61 -13.40 16.36
C ILE A 44 16.12 -13.88 15.00
N LEU A 45 16.22 -15.18 14.71
CA LEU A 45 15.75 -15.76 13.44
C LEU A 45 14.24 -15.57 13.25
N MET A 46 13.46 -15.74 14.30
CA MET A 46 12.02 -15.47 14.28
C MET A 46 11.73 -14.01 13.97
N GLY A 47 12.40 -13.06 14.64
CA GLY A 47 12.22 -11.63 14.38
C GLY A 47 12.62 -11.22 12.95
N LEU A 48 13.71 -11.76 12.42
CA LEU A 48 14.10 -11.51 11.03
C LEU A 48 13.05 -12.06 10.05
N SER A 49 12.55 -13.27 10.30
CA SER A 49 11.51 -13.87 9.46
C SER A 49 10.19 -13.08 9.50
N SER A 50 9.80 -12.55 10.66
CA SER A 50 8.57 -11.76 10.78
C SER A 50 8.68 -10.44 10.03
N LEU A 51 9.83 -9.77 10.08
CA LEU A 51 10.09 -8.56 9.30
C LEU A 51 9.96 -8.80 7.79
N VAL A 52 10.50 -9.91 7.27
CA VAL A 52 10.36 -10.27 5.85
C VAL A 52 8.89 -10.47 5.48
N VAL A 53 8.14 -11.21 6.29
CA VAL A 53 6.71 -11.47 6.02
C VAL A 53 5.91 -10.17 6.04
N VAL A 54 6.10 -9.32 7.05
CA VAL A 54 5.42 -8.03 7.14
C VAL A 54 5.77 -7.14 5.95
N ALA A 55 7.05 -7.06 5.58
CA ALA A 55 7.50 -6.28 4.44
C ALA A 55 6.88 -6.75 3.12
N LEU A 56 6.76 -8.07 2.91
CA LEU A 56 6.13 -8.64 1.72
C LEU A 56 4.63 -8.33 1.66
N ILE A 57 3.92 -8.43 2.79
CA ILE A 57 2.49 -8.10 2.85
C ILE A 57 2.29 -6.61 2.54
N THR A 58 3.02 -5.72 3.22
CA THR A 58 2.95 -4.28 2.99
C THR A 58 3.30 -3.94 1.54
N GLY A 59 4.38 -4.51 1.01
CA GLY A 59 4.82 -4.30 -0.36
C GLY A 59 3.76 -4.75 -1.38
N THR A 60 3.12 -5.89 -1.15
CA THR A 60 2.05 -6.41 -2.03
C THR A 60 0.83 -5.50 -2.00
N VAL A 61 0.40 -5.05 -0.82
CA VAL A 61 -0.73 -4.13 -0.67
C VAL A 61 -0.44 -2.81 -1.38
N VAL A 62 0.73 -2.21 -1.14
CA VAL A 62 1.13 -0.96 -1.79
C VAL A 62 1.21 -1.14 -3.31
N ASN A 63 1.78 -2.24 -3.80
CA ASN A 63 1.83 -2.52 -5.24
C ASN A 63 0.43 -2.63 -5.85
N TYR A 64 -0.48 -3.34 -5.20
CA TYR A 64 -1.87 -3.46 -5.63
C TYR A 64 -2.57 -2.09 -5.72
N TYR A 65 -2.42 -1.24 -4.70
CA TYR A 65 -2.98 0.11 -4.73
C TYR A 65 -2.36 0.99 -5.83
N ASN A 66 -1.04 0.90 -6.03
CA ASN A 66 -0.36 1.64 -7.08
C ASN A 66 -0.84 1.22 -8.48
N GLU A 67 -1.03 -0.08 -8.70
CA GLU A 67 -1.55 -0.60 -9.97
C GLU A 67 -2.99 -0.14 -10.23
N MET A 68 -3.85 -0.24 -9.22
CA MET A 68 -5.23 0.26 -9.28
C MET A 68 -5.28 1.76 -9.60
N MET A 69 -4.42 2.56 -8.97
CA MET A 69 -4.32 4.00 -9.24
C MET A 69 -3.77 4.29 -10.64
N ARG A 70 -2.81 3.49 -11.13
CA ARG A 70 -2.22 3.63 -12.46
C ARG A 70 -3.25 3.34 -13.55
N LEU A 71 -4.10 2.33 -13.38
CA LEU A 71 -5.19 2.03 -14.30
C LEU A 71 -6.18 3.19 -14.41
N ARG A 72 -6.64 3.74 -13.27
CA ARG A 72 -7.53 4.92 -13.24
C ARG A 72 -6.91 6.15 -13.90
N LYS A 73 -5.60 6.38 -13.68
CA LYS A 73 -4.87 7.48 -14.31
C LYS A 73 -4.79 7.30 -15.83
N ASN A 74 -4.52 6.08 -16.31
CA ASN A 74 -4.46 5.80 -17.74
C ASN A 74 -5.82 5.99 -18.42
N GLU A 75 -6.92 5.56 -17.81
CA GLU A 75 -8.28 5.83 -18.32
C GLU A 75 -8.55 7.33 -18.43
N SER A 76 -8.20 8.11 -17.39
CA SER A 76 -8.39 9.56 -17.39
C SER A 76 -7.56 10.26 -18.47
N ILE A 77 -6.32 9.80 -18.68
CA ILE A 77 -5.44 10.34 -19.73
C ILE A 77 -5.98 10.01 -21.12
N MET A 78 -6.43 8.77 -21.37
CA MET A 78 -7.03 8.40 -22.66
C MET A 78 -8.29 9.21 -22.95
N PHE A 79 -9.16 9.40 -21.95
CA PHE A 79 -10.34 10.23 -22.09
C PHE A 79 -9.99 11.69 -22.44
N PHE A 80 -8.97 12.25 -21.79
CA PHE A 80 -8.50 13.61 -22.09
C PHE A 80 -7.88 13.71 -23.49
N ASP A 81 -7.05 12.75 -23.87
CA ASP A 81 -6.42 12.67 -25.20
C ASP A 81 -7.46 12.61 -26.31
N GLU A 82 -8.54 11.82 -26.14
CA GLU A 82 -9.64 11.75 -27.10
C GLU A 82 -10.32 13.12 -27.29
N HIS A 83 -10.54 13.88 -26.21
CA HIS A 83 -11.11 15.23 -26.30
C HIS A 83 -10.15 16.19 -27.01
N MET A 84 -8.87 16.16 -26.67
CA MET A 84 -7.85 16.99 -27.32
C MET A 84 -7.73 16.67 -28.81
N ARG A 85 -7.81 15.39 -29.19
CA ARG A 85 -7.76 14.98 -30.60
C ARG A 85 -8.97 15.50 -31.38
N LYS A 86 -10.18 15.39 -30.82
CA LYS A 86 -11.40 15.97 -31.42
C LYS A 86 -11.28 17.49 -31.61
N LEU A 87 -10.65 18.20 -30.67
CA LEU A 87 -10.43 19.64 -30.79
C LEU A 87 -9.40 19.98 -31.88
N THR A 88 -8.40 19.13 -32.08
CA THR A 88 -7.33 19.36 -33.06
C THR A 88 -7.76 18.95 -34.48
N GLU A 89 -8.74 18.05 -34.60
CA GLU A 89 -9.34 17.62 -35.87
C GLU A 89 -10.40 18.61 -36.40
N LEU A 90 -10.78 19.65 -35.64
CA LEU A 90 -11.69 20.70 -36.11
C LEU A 90 -11.10 21.45 -37.31
N SER A 91 -11.82 21.42 -38.44
CA SER A 91 -11.53 22.26 -39.59
C SER A 91 -11.59 23.75 -39.21
N PRO A 92 -10.79 24.65 -39.82
CA PRO A 92 -10.87 26.09 -39.59
C PRO A 92 -12.30 26.66 -39.67
N ASP A 93 -13.14 26.07 -40.51
CA ASP A 93 -14.54 26.47 -40.69
C ASP A 93 -15.41 26.15 -39.46
N GLU A 94 -15.25 24.98 -38.84
CA GLU A 94 -16.01 24.58 -37.65
C GLU A 94 -15.56 25.35 -36.39
N LEU A 95 -14.27 25.71 -36.33
CA LEU A 95 -13.74 26.57 -35.28
C LEU A 95 -14.38 27.96 -35.34
N SER A 96 -14.56 28.50 -36.56
CA SER A 96 -15.21 29.80 -36.78
C SER A 96 -16.69 29.79 -36.40
N GLU A 97 -17.40 28.66 -36.60
CA GLU A 97 -18.77 28.49 -36.13
C GLU A 97 -18.86 28.40 -34.60
N LEU A 98 -17.92 27.68 -33.96
CA LEU A 98 -17.88 27.54 -32.51
C LEU A 98 -17.59 28.87 -31.82
N GLU A 99 -16.66 29.66 -32.36
CA GLU A 99 -16.39 31.04 -31.91
C GLU A 99 -17.64 31.92 -32.02
N ARG A 100 -18.35 31.87 -33.17
CA ARG A 100 -19.61 32.61 -33.35
C ARG A 100 -20.64 32.24 -32.29
N LYS A 101 -20.86 30.94 -32.06
CA LYS A 101 -21.83 30.46 -31.06
C LYS A 101 -21.46 30.89 -29.64
N TYR A 102 -20.18 30.84 -29.28
CA TYR A 102 -19.72 31.31 -27.97
C TYR A 102 -19.94 32.81 -27.79
N HIS A 103 -19.67 33.60 -28.83
CA HIS A 103 -19.83 35.05 -28.81
C HIS A 103 -21.29 35.50 -28.69
N ASP A 104 -22.23 34.76 -29.30
CA ASP A 104 -23.66 34.99 -29.16
C ASP A 104 -24.18 34.57 -27.78
N PHE A 105 -23.71 33.45 -27.25
CA PHE A 105 -24.09 32.98 -25.90
C PHE A 105 -23.64 33.95 -24.81
N THR A 106 -22.41 34.46 -24.90
CA THR A 106 -21.87 35.44 -23.92
C THR A 106 -22.51 36.82 -24.02
N LYS A 107 -23.00 37.23 -25.21
CA LYS A 107 -23.81 38.47 -25.35
C LYS A 107 -25.21 38.33 -24.74
N GLY A 108 -25.81 37.15 -24.77
CA GLY A 108 -27.12 36.88 -24.18
C GLY A 108 -27.13 36.83 -22.65
N HIS A 109 -26.02 36.41 -22.03
CA HIS A 109 -25.90 36.28 -20.57
C HIS A 109 -25.47 37.56 -19.83
N ARG A 110 -25.13 38.63 -20.57
CA ARG A 110 -24.65 39.92 -20.01
C ARG A 110 -25.71 41.03 -20.05
N ARG A 111 -26.98 40.70 -20.34
CA ARG A 111 -28.14 41.59 -20.27
C ARG A 111 -29.08 41.19 -19.15
#